data_AF-A0A9W8WYH5-F1
#
_entry.id   AF-A0A9W8WYH5-F1
#
_cell.length_a   1.000
_cell.length_b   1.000
_cell.length_c   1.000
_cell.angle_alpha   90.00
_cell.angle_beta   90.00
_cell.angle_gamma   90.00
#
_symmetry.space_group_name_H-M   'P 1'
#
loop_
_entity.id
_entity.type
_entity.pdbx_description
1 polymer ?
#
loop_
_entity_poly.entity_id
_entity_poly.type
_entity_poly.pdbx_seq_one_letter_code
_entity_poly.pdbx_strand_id
1 'polypeptide(L)'
;MDSESLRARELVPDDTVLAAIFATSQPSSIEILANNWDVCTFRAKLENDSHPTFPDDLVVRLETAVGNLKVVTALQNVAALEISELVPKLYAVGKTVTRSGKNIEFTVIQYVADTEVLDSIWPDLPDIQKRRLVSAVADAVKRLQEVRFEDPRVQQLLQQSPFLDDTYERAIGGPKDGYSQDLYDFLTKLVARHQKRVDAISTIERIADGASIKSVQDPNLEFAFTQQDLATISKTTALSHNDLEPRNILVRRILSSDAASEPQYELAAIIDWETAGFMPFTFEFGWKDEGLGASSIYWDWYKMFKQETCDLIPGDECSQRLPRALHFVVEAKRESMERNANAEIYRRWRAQEGTEWAEDVGGSILDGWDVLRDFGMVEGRDYYK
;
A
#
# COMPACT_ATOMS: atom_id res chain seq x y z
N MET A 1 -34.56 -10.73 7.35
CA MET A 1 -34.05 -9.37 7.61
C MET A 1 -34.12 -8.63 6.30
N ASP A 2 -34.91 -7.56 6.23
CA ASP A 2 -35.08 -6.78 5.01
C ASP A 2 -33.76 -6.11 4.58
N SER A 3 -33.51 -6.07 3.28
CA SER A 3 -32.31 -5.43 2.70
C SER A 3 -32.21 -3.93 3.04
N GLU A 4 -33.34 -3.27 3.29
CA GLU A 4 -33.38 -1.88 3.77
C GLU A 4 -32.88 -1.72 5.22
N SER A 5 -33.07 -2.74 6.07
CA SER A 5 -32.54 -2.74 7.45
C SER A 5 -31.02 -2.93 7.49
N LEU A 6 -30.42 -3.49 6.44
CA LEU A 6 -28.96 -3.66 6.33
C LEU A 6 -28.29 -2.40 5.77
N ARG A 7 -28.95 -1.65 4.89
CA ARG A 7 -28.46 -0.36 4.37
C ARG A 7 -28.48 0.77 5.41
N ALA A 8 -29.31 0.68 6.45
CA ALA A 8 -29.36 1.64 7.55
C ALA A 8 -28.10 1.67 8.46
N ARG A 9 -27.00 1.04 8.04
CA ARG A 9 -25.77 0.81 8.82
C ARG A 9 -24.49 1.27 8.15
N GLU A 10 -24.53 1.60 6.86
CA GLU A 10 -23.35 2.12 6.17
C GLU A 10 -23.14 3.61 6.49
N LEU A 11 -21.87 4.02 6.57
CA LEU A 11 -21.53 5.42 6.69
C LEU A 11 -21.82 6.10 5.35
N VAL A 12 -22.57 7.20 5.41
CA VAL A 12 -22.89 8.07 4.26
C VAL A 12 -22.87 9.53 4.73
N PRO A 13 -22.55 10.50 3.85
CA PRO A 13 -22.66 11.91 4.20
C PRO A 13 -24.12 12.27 4.50
N ASP A 14 -24.36 12.93 5.63
CA ASP A 14 -25.65 13.54 5.97
C ASP A 14 -25.51 15.07 6.03
N ASP A 15 -26.64 15.78 6.08
CA ASP A 15 -26.65 17.25 6.06
C ASP A 15 -25.81 17.88 7.18
N THR A 16 -25.67 17.22 8.34
CA THR A 16 -24.84 17.71 9.44
C THR A 16 -23.36 17.63 9.07
N VAL A 17 -22.95 16.51 8.49
CA VAL A 17 -21.58 16.31 7.99
C VAL A 17 -21.26 17.30 6.87
N LEU A 18 -22.16 17.43 5.90
CA LEU A 18 -21.96 18.32 4.75
C LEU A 18 -21.90 19.79 5.17
N ALA A 19 -22.76 20.22 6.09
CA ALA A 19 -22.70 21.57 6.67
C ALA A 19 -21.40 21.81 7.46
N ALA A 20 -20.85 20.80 8.12
CA ALA A 20 -19.58 20.94 8.83
C ALA A 20 -18.38 21.06 7.87
N ILE A 21 -18.39 20.34 6.74
CA ILE A 21 -17.29 20.33 5.78
C ILE A 21 -17.34 21.55 4.86
N PHE A 22 -18.51 21.87 4.31
CA PHE A 22 -18.69 22.87 3.26
C PHE A 22 -19.31 24.19 3.72
N ALA A 23 -19.65 24.29 5.02
CA ALA A 23 -20.31 25.46 5.59
C ALA A 23 -21.56 25.87 4.79
N THR A 24 -21.55 27.08 4.24
CA THR A 24 -22.68 27.65 3.47
C THR A 24 -22.76 27.15 2.02
N SER A 25 -21.72 26.48 1.51
CA SER A 25 -21.57 26.17 0.08
C SER A 25 -21.83 24.69 -0.17
N GLN A 26 -23.10 24.29 0.01
CA GLN A 26 -23.49 22.88 -0.13
C GLN A 26 -23.16 22.34 -1.53
N PRO A 27 -22.69 21.09 -1.64
CA PRO A 27 -22.47 20.46 -2.94
C PRO A 27 -23.74 20.40 -3.77
N SER A 28 -23.65 20.76 -5.05
CA SER A 28 -24.74 20.62 -6.02
C SER A 28 -25.00 19.16 -6.39
N SER A 29 -23.98 18.31 -6.26
CA SER A 29 -24.14 16.86 -6.39
C SER A 29 -23.12 16.08 -5.56
N ILE A 30 -23.53 14.88 -5.15
CA ILE A 30 -22.73 13.92 -4.40
C ILE A 30 -22.83 12.57 -5.09
N GLU A 31 -21.68 11.91 -5.27
CA GLU A 31 -21.57 10.57 -5.84
C GLU A 31 -20.76 9.70 -4.87
N ILE A 32 -21.38 8.65 -4.32
CA ILE A 32 -20.68 7.72 -3.44
C ILE A 32 -19.76 6.83 -4.30
N LEU A 33 -18.46 6.90 -4.04
CA LEU A 33 -17.45 6.12 -4.75
C LEU A 33 -17.24 4.76 -4.09
N ALA A 34 -17.16 4.76 -2.76
CA ALA A 34 -17.06 3.56 -1.95
C ALA A 34 -17.58 3.83 -0.53
N ASN A 35 -18.25 2.86 0.08
CA ASN A 35 -18.64 2.98 1.48
C ASN A 35 -18.73 1.60 2.16
N ASN A 36 -18.54 1.62 3.47
CA ASN A 36 -18.83 0.53 4.37
C ASN A 36 -19.32 1.12 5.70
N TRP A 37 -19.23 0.37 6.78
CA TRP A 37 -19.73 0.76 8.10
C TRP A 37 -18.89 1.85 8.78
N ASP A 38 -17.63 1.95 8.37
CA ASP A 38 -16.60 2.75 9.01
C ASP A 38 -15.96 3.77 8.10
N VAL A 39 -16.04 3.59 6.78
CA VAL A 39 -15.44 4.46 5.78
C VAL A 39 -16.48 4.82 4.72
N CYS A 40 -16.47 6.07 4.29
CA CYS A 40 -17.23 6.53 3.13
C CYS A 40 -16.39 7.50 2.32
N THR A 41 -16.12 7.16 1.06
CA THR A 41 -15.46 8.02 0.09
C THR A 41 -16.48 8.45 -0.96
N PHE A 42 -16.64 9.75 -1.14
CA PHE A 42 -17.58 10.31 -2.11
C PHE A 42 -16.99 11.50 -2.85
N ARG A 43 -17.44 11.70 -4.08
CA ARG A 43 -17.17 12.90 -4.88
C ARG A 43 -18.21 13.96 -4.54
N ALA A 44 -17.75 15.19 -4.33
CA ALA A 44 -18.61 16.35 -4.10
C ALA A 44 -18.33 17.39 -5.19
N LYS A 45 -19.38 17.80 -5.92
CA LYS A 45 -19.29 18.91 -6.87
C LYS A 45 -19.92 20.16 -6.27
N LEU A 46 -19.19 21.27 -6.29
CA LEU A 46 -19.68 22.58 -5.90
C LEU A 46 -20.11 23.35 -7.16
N GLU A 47 -21.02 24.31 -7.02
CA GLU A 47 -21.30 25.27 -8.10
C GLU A 47 -20.18 26.30 -8.16
N ASN A 48 -19.75 26.66 -9.38
CA ASN A 48 -18.69 27.65 -9.60
C ASN A 48 -18.95 28.93 -8.77
N ASP A 49 -17.89 29.46 -8.16
CA ASP A 49 -17.88 30.66 -7.28
C ASP A 49 -18.51 30.49 -5.88
N SER A 50 -19.01 29.30 -5.52
CA SER A 50 -19.73 29.13 -4.25
C SER A 50 -18.83 29.04 -3.02
N HIS A 51 -17.56 28.60 -3.12
CA HIS A 51 -16.67 28.47 -1.95
C HIS A 51 -15.26 29.06 -2.19
N PRO A 52 -14.77 29.98 -1.35
CA PRO A 52 -13.49 30.67 -1.58
C PRO A 52 -12.26 29.76 -1.42
N THR A 53 -12.40 28.62 -0.76
CA THR A 53 -11.27 27.75 -0.36
C THR A 53 -11.21 26.44 -1.15
N PHE A 54 -12.31 26.01 -1.74
CA PHE A 54 -12.40 24.70 -2.38
C PHE A 54 -12.63 24.83 -3.89
N PRO A 55 -12.00 24.00 -4.72
CA PRO A 55 -12.37 23.87 -6.14
C PRO A 55 -13.77 23.25 -6.29
N ASP A 56 -14.28 23.30 -7.52
CA ASP A 56 -15.63 22.84 -7.87
C ASP A 56 -15.79 21.31 -7.82
N ASP A 57 -14.70 20.54 -7.74
CA ASP A 57 -14.74 19.08 -7.74
C ASP A 57 -13.74 18.49 -6.75
N LEU A 58 -14.25 17.64 -5.86
CA LEU A 58 -13.55 17.19 -4.66
C LEU A 58 -13.83 15.72 -4.39
N VAL A 59 -12.89 15.07 -3.71
CA VAL A 59 -13.13 13.78 -3.05
C VAL A 59 -13.10 14.00 -1.55
N VAL A 60 -14.13 13.51 -0.88
CA VAL A 60 -14.25 13.54 0.57
C VAL A 60 -14.21 12.11 1.08
N ARG A 61 -13.35 11.84 2.07
CA ARG A 61 -13.31 10.58 2.81
C ARG A 61 -13.70 10.81 4.25
N LEU A 62 -14.68 10.05 4.73
CA LEU A 62 -15.16 10.02 6.10
C LEU A 62 -14.69 8.72 6.76
N GLU A 63 -14.24 8.81 8.00
CA GLU A 63 -13.89 7.63 8.81
C GLU A 63 -14.44 7.73 10.23
N THR A 64 -14.88 6.61 10.77
CA THR A 64 -15.44 6.50 12.13
C THR A 64 -14.37 6.20 13.17
N ALA A 65 -13.22 5.69 12.70
CA ALA A 65 -12.05 5.42 13.51
C ALA A 65 -11.36 6.73 13.89
N VAL A 66 -11.11 6.92 15.18
CA VAL A 66 -10.52 8.14 15.70
C VAL A 66 -9.00 8.07 15.61
N GLY A 67 -8.38 9.00 14.87
CA GLY A 67 -6.99 9.38 15.03
C GLY A 67 -6.04 9.08 13.86
N ASN A 68 -6.47 8.26 12.89
CA ASN A 68 -5.58 7.83 11.81
C ASN A 68 -5.53 8.81 10.63
N LEU A 69 -6.65 9.48 10.29
CA LEU A 69 -6.70 10.35 9.10
C LEU A 69 -5.74 11.54 9.20
N LYS A 70 -5.53 12.09 10.40
CA LYS A 70 -4.53 13.15 10.59
C LYS A 70 -3.11 12.66 10.29
N VAL A 71 -2.77 11.42 10.64
CA VAL A 71 -1.44 10.86 10.37
C VAL A 71 -1.31 10.47 8.89
N VAL A 72 -2.35 9.87 8.31
CA VAL A 72 -2.40 9.54 6.88
C VAL A 72 -2.22 10.80 6.03
N THR A 73 -2.91 11.89 6.36
CA THR A 73 -2.74 13.18 5.65
C THR A 73 -1.36 13.79 5.84
N ALA A 74 -0.73 13.62 7.02
CA ALA A 74 0.65 14.03 7.22
C ALA A 74 1.61 13.23 6.33
N LEU A 75 1.45 11.90 6.24
CA LEU A 75 2.23 11.04 5.34
C LEU A 75 2.02 11.38 3.87
N GLN A 76 0.78 11.70 3.47
CA GLN A 76 0.48 12.18 2.12
C GLN A 76 1.19 13.51 1.82
N ASN A 77 1.20 14.46 2.76
CA ASN A 77 1.95 15.70 2.59
C ASN A 77 3.47 15.48 2.56
N VAL A 78 3.98 14.47 3.29
CA VAL A 78 5.39 14.06 3.19
C VAL A 78 5.68 13.49 1.80
N ALA A 79 4.84 12.61 1.27
CA ALA A 79 4.97 12.10 -0.09
C ALA A 79 5.00 13.25 -1.12
N ALA A 80 4.12 14.24 -0.93
CA ALA A 80 4.03 15.41 -1.80
C ALA A 80 5.29 16.31 -1.77
N LEU A 81 6.22 16.14 -0.82
CA LEU A 81 7.51 16.82 -0.88
C LEU A 81 8.35 16.35 -2.07
N GLU A 82 8.25 15.06 -2.41
CA GLU A 82 9.09 14.44 -3.43
C GLU A 82 8.32 14.09 -4.70
N ILE A 83 7.01 13.84 -4.64
CA ILE A 83 6.16 13.47 -5.80
C ILE A 83 4.87 14.31 -5.84
N SER A 84 4.98 15.64 -5.63
CA SER A 84 3.84 16.57 -5.55
C SER A 84 2.83 16.46 -6.69
N GLU A 85 3.30 16.14 -7.89
CA GLU A 85 2.50 16.00 -9.11
C GLU A 85 1.67 14.72 -9.16
N LEU A 86 2.01 13.73 -8.33
CA LEU A 86 1.33 12.44 -8.23
C LEU A 86 0.49 12.30 -6.97
N VAL A 87 0.54 13.26 -6.05
CA VAL A 87 -0.23 13.20 -4.79
C VAL A 87 -1.38 14.20 -4.88
N PRO A 88 -2.66 13.75 -4.82
CA PRO A 88 -3.79 14.67 -4.84
C PRO A 88 -3.66 15.71 -3.74
N LYS A 89 -3.94 16.97 -4.07
CA LYS A 89 -3.82 18.05 -3.10
C LYS A 89 -4.80 17.88 -1.94
N LEU A 90 -4.32 18.01 -0.71
CA LEU A 90 -5.15 18.07 0.49
C LEU A 90 -5.67 19.51 0.70
N TYR A 91 -6.98 19.65 0.86
CA TYR A 91 -7.63 20.95 1.15
C TYR A 91 -8.05 21.08 2.61
N ALA A 92 -8.57 20.01 3.21
CA ALA A 92 -9.00 20.04 4.60
C ALA A 92 -8.88 18.67 5.27
N VAL A 93 -8.64 18.69 6.57
CA VAL A 93 -8.76 17.55 7.48
C VAL A 93 -9.46 18.04 8.74
N GLY A 94 -10.40 17.25 9.27
CA GLY A 94 -11.18 17.69 10.42
C GLY A 94 -11.94 16.58 11.09
N LYS A 95 -12.74 16.98 12.09
CA LYS A 95 -13.65 16.10 12.82
C LYS A 95 -15.03 16.71 12.81
N THR A 96 -16.05 15.86 12.74
CA THR A 96 -17.45 16.27 12.90
C THR A 96 -18.25 15.13 13.50
N VAL A 97 -19.57 15.34 13.62
CA VAL A 97 -20.51 14.37 14.17
C VAL A 97 -21.65 14.19 13.17
N THR A 98 -22.02 12.95 12.88
CA THR A 98 -23.20 12.64 12.06
C THR A 98 -24.49 13.10 12.75
N ARG A 99 -25.60 13.15 12.02
CA ARG A 99 -26.94 13.38 12.58
C ARG A 99 -27.30 12.37 13.68
N SER A 100 -26.78 11.15 13.60
CA SER A 100 -26.97 10.09 14.59
C SER A 100 -26.06 10.19 15.81
N GLY A 101 -25.18 11.19 15.88
CA GLY A 101 -24.24 11.37 17.00
C GLY A 101 -22.93 10.60 16.86
N LYS A 102 -22.64 9.98 15.70
CA LYS A 102 -21.39 9.25 15.48
C LYS A 102 -20.26 10.25 15.21
N ASN A 103 -19.19 10.19 16.01
CA ASN A 103 -17.98 10.97 15.73
C ASN A 103 -17.31 10.43 14.47
N ILE A 104 -16.92 11.33 13.57
CA ILE A 104 -16.18 11.00 12.36
C ILE A 104 -15.01 11.96 12.16
N GLU A 105 -13.95 11.46 11.55
CA GLU A 105 -12.89 12.26 10.95
C GLU A 105 -13.17 12.39 9.45
N PHE A 106 -12.73 13.48 8.84
CA PHE A 106 -12.87 13.67 7.40
C PHE A 106 -11.61 14.24 6.77
N THR A 107 -11.41 13.94 5.49
CA THR A 107 -10.44 14.58 4.62
C THR A 107 -11.13 15.07 3.35
N VAL A 108 -10.68 16.20 2.82
CA VAL A 108 -11.12 16.77 1.56
C VAL A 108 -9.89 16.91 0.67
N ILE A 109 -9.86 16.18 -0.43
CA ILE A 109 -8.74 16.15 -1.38
C ILE A 109 -9.22 16.49 -2.78
N GLN A 110 -8.27 16.81 -3.65
CA GLN A 110 -8.49 17.05 -5.07
C GLN A 110 -9.11 15.84 -5.76
N TYR A 111 -10.18 16.08 -6.52
CA TYR A 111 -10.60 15.15 -7.56
C TYR A 111 -9.68 15.30 -8.78
N VAL A 112 -8.99 14.23 -9.16
CA VAL A 112 -8.09 14.24 -10.32
C VAL A 112 -8.91 13.92 -11.57
N ALA A 113 -9.39 14.96 -12.24
CA ALA A 113 -10.25 14.82 -13.42
C ALA A 113 -9.58 14.11 -14.59
N ASP A 114 -10.42 13.55 -15.48
CA ASP A 114 -10.04 12.83 -16.69
C ASP A 114 -9.11 11.64 -16.43
N THR A 115 -9.31 10.96 -15.30
CA THR A 115 -8.56 9.75 -14.92
C THR A 115 -9.44 8.53 -14.74
N GLU A 116 -8.81 7.37 -14.88
CA GLU A 116 -9.37 6.06 -14.56
C GLU A 116 -8.40 5.33 -13.62
N VAL A 117 -8.90 4.38 -12.82
CA VAL A 117 -8.02 3.52 -12.01
C VAL A 117 -7.28 2.57 -12.96
N LEU A 118 -5.98 2.35 -12.71
CA LEU A 118 -5.17 1.48 -13.56
C LEU A 118 -5.77 0.06 -13.63
N ASP A 119 -6.36 -0.40 -12.53
CA ASP A 119 -7.04 -1.70 -12.41
C ASP A 119 -8.10 -1.93 -13.49
N SER A 120 -8.84 -0.88 -13.89
CA SER A 120 -9.96 -1.02 -14.83
C SER A 120 -9.54 -1.12 -16.29
N ILE A 121 -8.32 -0.68 -16.63
CA ILE A 121 -7.81 -0.72 -18.00
C ILE A 121 -6.64 -1.69 -18.18
N TRP A 122 -6.02 -2.15 -17.09
CA TRP A 122 -4.81 -2.99 -17.13
C TRP A 122 -4.92 -4.21 -18.05
N PRO A 123 -6.03 -4.99 -18.06
CA PRO A 123 -6.15 -6.16 -18.93
C PRO A 123 -6.01 -5.85 -20.42
N ASP A 124 -6.45 -4.66 -20.83
CA ASP A 124 -6.54 -4.24 -22.24
C ASP A 124 -5.30 -3.45 -22.70
N LEU A 125 -4.38 -3.12 -21.78
CA LEU A 125 -3.17 -2.38 -22.11
C LEU A 125 -2.16 -3.26 -22.87
N PRO A 126 -1.57 -2.76 -23.97
CA PRO A 126 -0.42 -3.41 -24.61
C PRO A 126 0.79 -3.46 -23.67
N ASP A 127 1.62 -4.50 -23.78
CA ASP A 127 2.82 -4.71 -22.93
C ASP A 127 3.75 -3.50 -22.88
N ILE A 128 3.89 -2.77 -23.99
CA ILE A 128 4.72 -1.56 -24.03
C ILE A 128 4.16 -0.45 -23.13
N GLN A 129 2.84 -0.30 -23.05
CA GLN A 129 2.20 0.68 -22.17
C GLN A 129 2.25 0.23 -20.71
N LYS A 130 2.01 -1.06 -20.45
CA LYS A 130 2.17 -1.67 -19.13
C LYS A 130 3.55 -1.38 -18.55
N ARG A 131 4.62 -1.67 -19.31
CA ARG A 131 6.00 -1.38 -18.90
C ARG A 131 6.25 0.10 -18.63
N ARG A 132 5.75 1.00 -19.50
CA ARG A 132 5.92 2.45 -19.30
C ARG A 132 5.23 2.94 -18.03
N LEU A 133 4.02 2.47 -17.74
CA LEU A 133 3.29 2.85 -16.53
C LEU A 133 3.95 2.27 -15.27
N VAL A 134 4.38 1.00 -15.30
CA VAL A 134 5.10 0.41 -14.16
C VAL A 134 6.41 1.14 -13.90
N SER A 135 7.17 1.46 -14.95
CA SER A 135 8.41 2.23 -14.83
C SER A 135 8.16 3.61 -14.21
N ALA A 136 7.11 4.32 -14.64
CA ALA A 136 6.73 5.60 -14.02
C ALA A 136 6.34 5.46 -12.54
N VAL A 137 5.67 4.37 -12.17
CA VAL A 137 5.32 4.07 -10.77
C VAL A 137 6.58 3.72 -9.96
N ALA A 138 7.49 2.92 -10.52
CA ALA A 138 8.76 2.58 -9.89
C ALA A 138 9.64 3.82 -9.67
N ASP A 139 9.69 4.76 -10.62
CA ASP A 139 10.37 6.04 -10.47
C ASP A 139 9.79 6.86 -9.30
N ALA A 140 8.47 6.87 -9.14
CA ALA A 140 7.81 7.51 -8.00
C ALA A 140 8.19 6.83 -6.67
N VAL A 141 8.22 5.49 -6.63
CA VAL A 141 8.67 4.73 -5.46
C VAL A 141 10.13 5.05 -5.12
N LYS A 142 11.02 5.10 -6.12
CA LYS A 142 12.44 5.45 -5.92
C LYS A 142 12.58 6.82 -5.25
N ARG A 143 11.82 7.83 -5.69
CA ARG A 143 11.77 9.16 -5.06
C ARG A 143 11.23 9.11 -3.63
N LEU A 144 10.20 8.31 -3.35
CA LEU A 144 9.70 8.12 -1.98
C LEU A 144 10.75 7.46 -1.07
N GLN A 145 11.57 6.55 -1.59
CA GLN A 145 12.65 5.90 -0.84
C GLN A 145 13.83 6.83 -0.53
N GLU A 146 13.88 8.02 -1.14
CA GLU A 146 14.81 9.09 -0.78
C GLU A 146 14.33 9.92 0.41
N VAL A 147 13.03 9.84 0.77
CA VAL A 147 12.46 10.56 1.92
C VAL A 147 13.02 9.99 3.22
N ARG A 148 13.85 10.80 3.89
CA ARG A 148 14.44 10.47 5.19
C ARG A 148 13.67 11.12 6.32
N PHE A 149 13.53 10.39 7.41
CA PHE A 149 12.87 10.87 8.62
C PHE A 149 13.62 12.05 9.26
N GLU A 150 14.94 12.12 9.06
CA GLU A 150 15.81 13.17 9.57
C GLU A 150 15.65 14.50 8.84
N ASP A 151 14.92 14.55 7.71
CA ASP A 151 14.65 15.81 7.01
C ASP A 151 13.74 16.71 7.90
N PRO A 152 14.17 17.94 8.24
CA PRO A 152 13.37 18.85 9.05
C PRO A 152 11.97 19.14 8.48
N ARG A 153 11.81 19.12 7.15
CA ARG A 153 10.51 19.30 6.48
C ARG A 153 9.58 18.13 6.79
N VAL A 154 10.12 16.91 6.78
CA VAL A 154 9.38 15.68 7.13
C VAL A 154 8.98 15.72 8.60
N GLN A 155 9.91 16.06 9.50
CA GLN A 155 9.62 16.16 10.93
C GLN A 155 8.56 17.22 11.24
N GLN A 156 8.61 18.36 10.54
CA GLN A 156 7.59 19.40 10.69
C GLN A 156 6.20 18.90 10.30
N LEU A 157 6.08 18.17 9.19
CA LEU A 157 4.78 17.63 8.73
C LEU A 157 4.25 16.53 9.66
N LEU A 158 5.15 15.74 10.24
CA LEU A 158 4.82 14.67 11.18
C LEU A 158 4.67 15.15 12.62
N GLN A 159 4.79 16.46 12.88
CA GLN A 159 4.63 17.02 14.21
C GLN A 159 3.25 16.63 14.76
N GLN A 160 3.21 16.15 16.01
CA GLN A 160 2.00 15.63 16.67
C GLN A 160 1.48 14.30 16.11
N SER A 161 2.27 13.57 15.32
CA SER A 161 2.01 12.17 14.99
C SER A 161 2.76 11.23 15.94
N PRO A 162 2.34 9.96 16.06
CA PRO A 162 3.07 8.97 16.86
C PRO A 162 4.50 8.68 16.38
N PHE A 163 4.89 9.15 15.18
CA PHE A 163 6.27 9.03 14.70
C PHE A 163 7.27 9.89 15.48
N LEU A 164 6.80 10.98 16.10
CA LEU A 164 7.61 11.94 16.86
C LEU A 164 7.13 12.06 18.32
N ASP A 165 6.55 11.00 18.86
CA ASP A 165 6.22 10.93 20.29
C ASP A 165 7.51 10.89 21.12
N ASP A 166 7.55 11.54 22.29
CA ASP A 166 8.69 11.56 23.23
C ASP A 166 9.19 10.15 23.61
N THR A 167 8.37 9.13 23.37
CA THR A 167 8.69 7.72 23.60
C THR A 167 9.71 7.16 22.59
N TYR A 168 9.79 7.71 21.37
CA TYR A 168 10.57 7.13 20.27
C TYR A 168 11.48 8.17 19.63
N GLU A 169 12.75 7.83 19.41
CA GLU A 169 13.64 8.66 18.58
C GLU A 169 13.20 8.62 17.11
N ARG A 170 12.73 7.46 16.65
CA ARG A 170 12.14 7.24 15.32
C ARG A 170 11.22 6.02 15.36
N ALA A 171 9.99 6.15 14.86
CA ALA A 171 9.11 5.00 14.76
C ALA A 171 9.19 4.33 13.38
N ILE A 172 9.29 3.01 13.37
CA ILE A 172 9.09 2.15 12.20
C ILE A 172 7.64 1.68 12.19
N GLY A 173 6.95 1.84 11.08
CA GLY A 173 5.57 1.41 10.89
C GLY A 173 4.66 2.50 10.33
N GLY A 174 3.37 2.43 10.64
CA GLY A 174 2.35 3.35 10.11
C GLY A 174 0.99 3.19 10.80
N PRO A 175 -0.01 4.00 10.43
CA PRO A 175 -1.32 4.01 11.08
C PRO A 175 -2.04 2.64 11.09
N LYS A 176 -1.89 1.88 10.01
CA LYS A 176 -2.45 0.52 9.87
C LYS A 176 -1.66 -0.53 10.67
N ASP A 177 -0.34 -0.38 10.70
CA ASP A 177 0.58 -1.40 11.23
C ASP A 177 1.03 -1.15 12.69
N GLY A 178 0.69 0.01 13.24
CA GLY A 178 1.24 0.48 14.50
C GLY A 178 2.67 1.00 14.35
N TYR A 179 3.22 1.47 15.48
CA TYR A 179 4.49 2.19 15.55
C TYR A 179 5.46 1.43 16.43
N SER A 180 6.69 1.24 15.98
CA SER A 180 7.71 0.46 16.68
C SER A 180 8.99 1.24 16.87
N GLN A 181 9.60 1.10 18.05
CA GLN A 181 10.80 1.86 18.41
C GLN A 181 12.07 1.46 17.63
N ASP A 182 12.10 0.20 17.18
CA ASP A 182 13.21 -0.40 16.46
C ASP A 182 12.69 -1.56 15.59
N LEU A 183 13.57 -2.14 14.78
CA LEU A 183 13.19 -3.23 13.90
C LEU A 183 12.82 -4.51 14.65
N TYR A 184 13.41 -4.77 15.83
CA TYR A 184 13.04 -5.94 16.62
C TYR A 184 11.59 -5.86 17.11
N ASP A 185 11.19 -4.70 17.64
CA ASP A 185 9.82 -4.44 18.08
C ASP A 185 8.85 -4.51 16.88
N PHE A 186 9.25 -3.99 15.72
CA PHE A 186 8.48 -4.12 14.48
C PHE A 186 8.25 -5.59 14.09
N LEU A 187 9.31 -6.40 14.05
CA LEU A 187 9.22 -7.83 13.76
C LEU A 187 8.40 -8.58 14.82
N THR A 188 8.49 -8.16 16.08
CA THR A 188 7.70 -8.74 17.17
C THR A 188 6.22 -8.50 16.98
N LYS A 189 5.82 -7.28 16.61
CA LYS A 189 4.41 -6.96 16.30
C LYS A 189 3.92 -7.68 15.05
N LEU A 190 4.77 -7.80 14.03
CA LEU A 190 4.47 -8.56 12.82
C LEU A 190 4.17 -10.02 13.17
N VAL A 191 5.08 -10.70 13.88
CA VAL A 191 4.89 -12.08 14.35
C VAL A 191 3.62 -12.18 15.18
N ALA A 192 3.40 -11.28 16.15
CA ALA A 192 2.22 -11.28 17.02
C ALA A 192 0.90 -11.16 16.23
N ARG A 193 0.82 -10.27 15.24
CA ARG A 193 -0.37 -10.09 14.38
C ARG A 193 -0.69 -11.34 13.58
N HIS A 194 0.33 -12.13 13.25
CA HIS A 194 0.18 -13.32 12.44
C HIS A 194 -0.01 -14.61 13.25
N GLN A 195 -0.11 -14.52 14.58
CA GLN A 195 -0.46 -15.68 15.41
C GLN A 195 -1.93 -16.09 15.26
N LYS A 196 -2.19 -17.35 15.62
CA LYS A 196 -3.53 -17.88 15.89
C LYS A 196 -4.00 -17.36 17.25
N ARG A 197 -5.32 -17.36 17.49
CA ARG A 197 -5.89 -16.94 18.79
C ARG A 197 -5.53 -17.87 19.95
N VAL A 198 -5.30 -19.15 19.66
CA VAL A 198 -5.16 -20.20 20.68
C VAL A 198 -3.76 -20.78 20.71
N ASP A 199 -3.14 -20.98 19.53
CA ASP A 199 -1.83 -21.62 19.40
C ASP A 199 -0.84 -20.68 18.72
N ALA A 200 0.42 -20.73 19.16
CA ALA A 200 1.51 -20.07 18.45
C ALA A 200 1.84 -20.83 17.15
N ILE A 201 2.08 -20.08 16.08
CA ILE A 201 2.47 -20.59 14.76
C ILE A 201 3.96 -20.34 14.54
N SER A 202 4.42 -19.17 15.00
CA SER A 202 5.80 -18.75 14.95
C SER A 202 6.14 -17.99 16.23
N THR A 203 7.42 -17.97 16.58
CA THR A 203 7.92 -17.23 17.75
C THR A 203 9.02 -16.29 17.31
N ILE A 204 9.15 -15.17 18.00
CA ILE A 204 10.34 -14.33 17.94
C ILE A 204 10.97 -14.27 19.33
N GLU A 205 12.29 -14.41 19.40
CA GLU A 205 13.03 -14.28 20.64
C GLU A 205 14.29 -13.44 20.47
N ARG A 206 14.71 -12.77 21.55
CA ARG A 206 16.03 -12.14 21.59
C ARG A 206 17.08 -13.24 21.80
N ILE A 207 18.09 -13.24 20.96
CA ILE A 207 19.29 -14.07 21.11
C ILE A 207 20.47 -13.18 21.52
N ALA A 208 21.59 -13.80 21.89
CA ALA A 208 22.76 -13.08 22.43
C ALA A 208 23.27 -11.94 21.53
N ASP A 209 23.12 -12.09 20.21
CA ASP A 209 23.55 -11.10 19.21
C ASP A 209 22.39 -10.69 18.27
N GLY A 210 21.17 -10.53 18.77
CA GLY A 210 20.06 -10.00 17.96
C GLY A 210 18.73 -10.72 18.18
N ALA A 211 18.14 -11.23 17.10
CA ALA A 211 16.80 -11.80 17.10
C ALA A 211 16.70 -13.07 16.27
N SER A 212 15.76 -13.95 16.62
CA SER A 212 15.45 -15.13 15.83
C SER A 212 13.95 -15.32 15.70
N ILE A 213 13.48 -15.53 14.48
CA ILE A 213 12.10 -15.93 14.16
C ILE A 213 12.10 -17.42 13.82
N LYS A 214 11.28 -18.20 14.53
CA LYS A 214 11.22 -19.67 14.41
C LYS A 214 9.83 -20.16 14.11
N SER A 215 9.74 -21.26 13.37
CA SER A 215 8.50 -22.02 13.25
C SER A 215 8.24 -22.89 14.46
N VAL A 216 6.99 -22.92 14.90
CA VAL A 216 6.52 -23.90 15.90
C VAL A 216 6.33 -25.28 15.25
N GLN A 217 6.03 -25.32 13.95
CA GLN A 217 5.71 -26.56 13.22
C GLN A 217 6.96 -27.21 12.60
N ASP A 218 7.96 -26.42 12.21
CA ASP A 218 9.23 -26.91 11.68
C ASP A 218 10.41 -26.31 12.47
N PRO A 219 10.94 -27.02 13.48
CA PRO A 219 12.04 -26.53 14.30
C PRO A 219 13.34 -26.22 13.52
N ASN A 220 13.50 -26.69 12.28
CA ASN A 220 14.68 -26.39 11.46
C ASN A 220 14.52 -25.08 10.66
N LEU A 221 13.31 -24.52 10.60
CA LEU A 221 13.04 -23.28 9.89
C LEU A 221 13.18 -22.09 10.84
N GLU A 222 14.34 -21.43 10.73
CA GLU A 222 14.75 -20.32 11.56
C GLU A 222 15.32 -19.17 10.71
N PHE A 223 14.93 -17.95 11.03
CA PHE A 223 15.49 -16.73 10.46
C PHE A 223 16.14 -15.90 11.57
N ALA A 224 17.46 -16.02 11.68
CA ALA A 224 18.26 -15.24 12.60
C ALA A 224 18.67 -13.88 11.99
N PHE A 225 18.58 -12.83 12.79
CA PHE A 225 19.02 -11.47 12.47
C PHE A 225 20.02 -11.05 13.53
N THR A 226 21.25 -10.74 13.11
CA THR A 226 22.24 -10.19 14.02
C THR A 226 21.83 -8.77 14.45
N GLN A 227 22.42 -8.22 15.52
CA GLN A 227 22.20 -6.83 15.89
C GLN A 227 22.61 -5.87 14.76
N GLN A 228 23.64 -6.24 13.99
CA GLN A 228 24.07 -5.47 12.83
C GLN A 228 23.07 -5.59 11.66
N ASP A 229 22.46 -6.75 11.43
CA ASP A 229 21.41 -6.93 10.43
C ASP A 229 20.22 -6.01 10.76
N LEU A 230 19.77 -6.05 12.01
CA LEU A 230 18.64 -5.22 12.47
C LEU A 230 18.93 -3.73 12.30
N ALA A 231 20.15 -3.29 12.64
CA ALA A 231 20.57 -1.90 12.45
C ALA A 231 20.69 -1.53 10.97
N THR A 232 21.18 -2.43 10.11
CA THR A 232 21.35 -2.20 8.68
C THR A 232 20.00 -2.04 8.00
N ILE A 233 19.08 -2.98 8.21
CA ILE A 233 17.72 -2.89 7.68
C ILE A 233 17.01 -1.64 8.23
N SER A 234 17.14 -1.33 9.53
CA SER A 234 16.53 -0.14 10.12
C SER A 234 17.00 1.16 9.46
N LYS A 235 18.25 1.25 8.99
CA LYS A 235 18.77 2.43 8.26
C LYS A 235 18.16 2.61 6.86
N THR A 236 17.59 1.55 6.29
CA THR A 236 16.90 1.61 4.99
C THR A 236 15.45 2.08 5.09
N THR A 237 14.95 2.33 6.31
CA THR A 237 13.60 2.82 6.53
C THR A 237 13.38 4.14 5.80
N ALA A 238 12.34 4.19 4.98
CA ALA A 238 11.90 5.38 4.26
C ALA A 238 10.37 5.37 4.11
N LEU A 239 9.82 6.42 3.51
CA LEU A 239 8.39 6.46 3.24
C LEU A 239 8.00 5.39 2.21
N SER A 240 7.09 4.51 2.61
CA SER A 240 6.58 3.39 1.82
C SER A 240 5.05 3.51 1.72
N HIS A 241 4.46 3.17 0.56
CA HIS A 241 3.00 3.23 0.37
C HIS A 241 2.31 1.99 0.99
N ASN A 242 2.96 0.84 0.88
CA ASN A 242 2.57 -0.48 1.41
C ASN A 242 1.28 -1.10 0.82
N ASP A 243 0.53 -0.38 -0.01
CA ASP A 243 -0.59 -0.90 -0.80
C ASP A 243 -0.59 -0.34 -2.23
N LEU A 244 0.58 -0.33 -2.87
CA LEU A 244 0.73 0.19 -4.24
C LEU A 244 0.27 -0.86 -5.27
N GLU A 245 -1.06 -0.94 -5.41
CA GLU A 245 -1.76 -1.79 -6.36
C GLU A 245 -2.48 -0.98 -7.45
N PRO A 246 -2.82 -1.58 -8.61
CA PRO A 246 -3.46 -0.86 -9.71
C PRO A 246 -4.76 -0.13 -9.32
N ARG A 247 -5.48 -0.59 -8.29
CA ARG A 247 -6.68 0.09 -7.77
C ARG A 247 -6.38 1.45 -7.11
N ASN A 248 -5.14 1.66 -6.68
CA ASN A 248 -4.66 2.85 -5.98
C ASN A 248 -3.83 3.76 -6.89
N ILE A 249 -3.84 3.50 -8.20
CA ILE A 249 -3.10 4.25 -9.21
C ILE A 249 -4.09 4.83 -10.20
N LEU A 250 -4.07 6.15 -10.38
CA LEU A 250 -4.86 6.85 -11.38
C LEU A 250 -4.01 7.13 -12.61
N VAL A 251 -4.57 6.87 -13.78
CA VAL A 251 -3.95 7.15 -15.07
C VAL A 251 -4.82 8.05 -15.92
N ARG A 252 -4.18 8.88 -16.74
CA ARG A 252 -4.85 9.81 -17.66
C ARG A 252 -4.60 9.37 -19.09
N ARG A 253 -5.64 9.40 -19.91
CA ARG A 253 -5.50 9.18 -21.36
C ARG A 253 -4.84 10.39 -22.00
N ILE A 254 -3.76 10.16 -22.74
CA ILE A 254 -3.09 11.16 -23.57
C ILE A 254 -3.86 11.28 -24.89
N LEU A 255 -4.34 12.49 -25.19
CA LEU A 255 -5.02 12.76 -26.46
C LEU A 255 -3.99 12.78 -27.61
N SER A 256 -3.97 11.70 -28.39
CA SER A 256 -3.23 11.67 -29.65
C SER A 256 -3.99 12.43 -30.73
N SER A 257 -3.28 13.18 -31.56
CA SER A 257 -3.85 13.82 -32.75
C SER A 257 -4.22 12.82 -33.85
N ASP A 258 -3.70 11.58 -33.77
CA ASP A 258 -4.00 10.52 -34.71
C ASP A 258 -5.11 9.60 -34.17
N ALA A 259 -6.30 9.71 -34.76
CA ALA A 259 -7.47 8.91 -34.40
C ALA A 259 -7.28 7.40 -34.68
N ALA A 260 -6.27 7.00 -35.47
CA ALA A 260 -5.95 5.60 -35.73
C ALA A 260 -4.97 5.00 -34.69
N SER A 261 -4.36 5.82 -33.84
CA SER A 261 -3.41 5.35 -32.82
C SER A 261 -4.13 4.79 -31.58
N GLU A 262 -3.58 3.72 -31.01
CA GLU A 262 -4.05 3.17 -29.74
C GLU A 262 -3.99 4.22 -28.63
N PRO A 263 -4.97 4.24 -27.69
CA PRO A 263 -4.99 5.19 -26.59
C PRO A 263 -3.72 5.03 -25.76
N GLN A 264 -2.99 6.12 -25.55
CA GLN A 264 -1.84 6.15 -24.65
C GLN A 264 -2.25 6.65 -23.27
N TYR A 265 -1.60 6.15 -22.23
CA TYR A 265 -1.85 6.54 -20.85
C TYR A 265 -0.58 7.05 -20.16
N GLU A 266 -0.76 8.02 -19.25
CA GLU A 266 0.27 8.50 -18.32
C GLU A 266 -0.18 8.32 -16.87
N LEU A 267 0.79 8.19 -15.97
CA LEU A 267 0.53 8.18 -14.53
C LEU A 267 0.04 9.57 -14.11
N ALA A 268 -1.10 9.62 -13.41
CA ALA A 268 -1.75 10.86 -13.04
C ALA A 268 -1.78 11.09 -11.52
N ALA A 269 -1.97 10.04 -10.71
CA ALA A 269 -1.89 10.13 -9.26
C ALA A 269 -1.74 8.76 -8.57
N ILE A 270 -1.26 8.79 -7.32
CA ILE A 270 -1.24 7.68 -6.37
C ILE A 270 -2.17 8.06 -5.20
N ILE A 271 -3.11 7.18 -4.89
CA ILE A 271 -4.17 7.41 -3.90
C ILE A 271 -4.18 6.33 -2.82
N ASP A 272 -5.01 6.52 -1.78
CA ASP A 272 -5.22 5.57 -0.68
C ASP A 272 -3.99 5.27 0.17
N TRP A 273 -3.40 6.34 0.73
CA TRP A 273 -2.21 6.32 1.58
C TRP A 273 -2.45 5.74 3.00
N GLU A 274 -3.53 4.98 3.23
CA GLU A 274 -3.93 4.53 4.57
C GLU A 274 -2.96 3.52 5.22
N THR A 275 -2.23 2.77 4.39
CA THR A 275 -1.19 1.82 4.80
C THR A 275 0.20 2.43 4.79
N ALA A 276 0.33 3.69 4.38
CA ALA A 276 1.63 4.32 4.26
C ALA A 276 2.33 4.42 5.60
N GLY A 277 3.66 4.43 5.56
CA GLY A 277 4.46 4.47 6.78
C GLY A 277 5.95 4.55 6.51
N PHE A 278 6.72 4.68 7.59
CA PHE A 278 8.18 4.60 7.54
C PHE A 278 8.59 3.15 7.76
N MET A 279 8.95 2.47 6.68
CA MET A 279 9.32 1.05 6.69
C MET A 279 10.51 0.80 5.74
N PRO A 280 11.31 -0.24 5.96
CA PRO A 280 12.27 -0.71 4.98
C PRO A 280 11.57 -1.11 3.68
N PHE A 281 12.08 -0.72 2.51
CA PHE A 281 11.48 -1.15 1.23
C PHE A 281 11.44 -2.68 1.08
N THR A 282 12.39 -3.39 1.69
CA THR A 282 12.39 -4.86 1.76
C THR A 282 11.13 -5.41 2.42
N PHE A 283 10.51 -4.68 3.35
CA PHE A 283 9.21 -5.04 3.90
C PHE A 283 8.09 -4.85 2.88
N GLU A 284 7.98 -3.68 2.24
CA GLU A 284 6.96 -3.43 1.20
C GLU A 284 7.07 -4.45 0.06
N PHE A 285 8.30 -4.74 -0.38
CA PHE A 285 8.60 -5.70 -1.42
C PHE A 285 8.18 -7.13 -1.07
N GLY A 286 8.41 -7.56 0.17
CA GLY A 286 7.95 -8.87 0.64
C GLY A 286 6.46 -8.91 0.97
N TRP A 287 5.89 -7.81 1.47
CA TRP A 287 4.47 -7.70 1.78
C TRP A 287 3.62 -7.76 0.51
N LYS A 288 4.15 -7.26 -0.61
CA LYS A 288 3.52 -7.39 -1.92
C LYS A 288 3.38 -8.86 -2.35
N ASP A 289 4.35 -9.71 -2.03
CA ASP A 289 4.32 -11.16 -2.32
C ASP A 289 3.14 -11.83 -1.59
N GLU A 290 2.83 -11.31 -0.40
CA GLU A 290 1.71 -11.75 0.42
C GLU A 290 0.35 -11.24 -0.08
N GLY A 291 0.32 -10.11 -0.78
CA GLY A 291 -0.88 -9.53 -1.36
C GLY A 291 -1.34 -10.19 -2.66
N LEU A 292 -0.48 -10.95 -3.33
CA LEU A 292 -0.77 -11.60 -4.60
C LEU A 292 -1.99 -12.53 -4.54
N GLY A 293 -2.82 -12.54 -5.57
CA GLY A 293 -4.02 -13.38 -5.65
C GLY A 293 -5.16 -12.98 -4.70
N ALA A 294 -4.96 -11.99 -3.83
CA ALA A 294 -5.98 -11.44 -2.94
C ALA A 294 -6.20 -9.95 -3.19
N SER A 295 -5.15 -9.15 -3.00
CA SER A 295 -5.14 -7.70 -3.20
C SER A 295 -4.77 -7.32 -4.63
N SER A 296 -4.13 -8.21 -5.38
CA SER A 296 -3.75 -7.97 -6.77
C SER A 296 -3.86 -9.25 -7.56
N ILE A 297 -4.67 -9.24 -8.62
CA ILE A 297 -4.90 -10.41 -9.47
C ILE A 297 -3.98 -10.45 -10.70
N TYR A 298 -3.29 -9.34 -10.99
CA TYR A 298 -2.48 -9.16 -12.19
C TYR A 298 -1.03 -9.58 -11.93
N TRP A 299 -0.71 -10.81 -12.31
CA TRP A 299 0.64 -11.36 -12.19
C TRP A 299 1.69 -10.56 -12.98
N ASP A 300 1.34 -10.09 -14.18
CA ASP A 300 2.21 -9.30 -15.04
C ASP A 300 2.53 -7.92 -14.44
N TRP A 301 1.56 -7.23 -13.83
CA TRP A 301 1.78 -6.02 -13.05
C TRP A 301 2.80 -6.26 -11.93
N TYR A 302 2.53 -7.28 -11.09
CA TYR A 302 3.40 -7.61 -9.97
C TYR A 302 4.83 -7.91 -10.44
N LYS A 303 4.97 -8.75 -11.47
CA LYS A 303 6.28 -9.14 -12.02
C LYS A 303 7.05 -7.94 -12.53
N MET A 304 6.42 -7.08 -13.33
CA MET A 304 7.05 -5.86 -13.83
C MET A 304 7.43 -4.92 -12.68
N PHE A 305 6.56 -4.74 -11.69
CA PHE A 305 6.84 -3.87 -10.54
C PHE A 305 8.06 -4.35 -9.74
N LYS A 306 8.13 -5.65 -9.44
CA LYS A 306 9.28 -6.25 -8.74
C LYS A 306 10.57 -6.11 -9.53
N GLN A 307 10.51 -6.26 -10.85
CA GLN A 307 11.66 -6.07 -11.73
C GLN A 307 12.15 -4.62 -11.73
N GLU A 308 11.25 -3.65 -11.84
CA GLU A 308 11.61 -2.22 -11.91
C GLU A 308 12.07 -1.65 -10.55
N THR A 309 11.79 -2.33 -9.45
CA THR A 309 12.12 -1.89 -8.08
C THR A 309 13.12 -2.80 -7.35
N CYS A 310 13.64 -3.86 -7.98
CA CYS A 310 14.54 -4.78 -7.29
C CYS A 310 15.86 -4.12 -6.85
N ASP A 311 16.29 -3.06 -7.55
CA ASP A 311 17.48 -2.27 -7.22
C ASP A 311 17.36 -1.49 -5.91
N LEU A 312 16.14 -1.29 -5.40
CA LEU A 312 15.88 -0.68 -4.09
C LEU A 312 16.16 -1.64 -2.92
N ILE A 313 16.29 -2.95 -3.17
CA ILE A 313 16.69 -3.91 -2.15
C ILE A 313 18.21 -4.04 -2.19
N PRO A 314 18.91 -3.73 -1.08
CA PRO A 314 20.33 -4.00 -1.00
C PRO A 314 20.63 -5.48 -1.26
N GLY A 315 21.64 -5.76 -2.09
CA GLY A 315 22.02 -7.12 -2.47
C GLY A 315 22.68 -7.96 -1.36
N ASP A 316 22.70 -7.45 -0.12
CA ASP A 316 23.25 -8.17 1.01
C ASP A 316 22.28 -9.24 1.55
N GLU A 317 22.83 -10.26 2.20
CA GLU A 317 22.05 -11.40 2.69
C GLU A 317 20.99 -10.99 3.72
N CYS A 318 21.27 -9.99 4.56
CA CYS A 318 20.35 -9.61 5.64
C CYS A 318 19.09 -8.93 5.08
N SER A 319 19.25 -8.07 4.07
CA SER A 319 18.16 -7.41 3.37
C SER A 319 17.26 -8.41 2.64
N GLN A 320 17.83 -9.47 2.07
CA GLN A 320 17.07 -10.56 1.43
C GLN A 320 16.41 -11.52 2.43
N ARG A 321 16.92 -11.60 3.67
CA ARG A 321 16.35 -12.47 4.72
C ARG A 321 15.01 -11.97 5.23
N LEU A 322 14.78 -10.65 5.25
CA LEU A 322 13.53 -10.07 5.77
C LEU A 322 12.28 -10.49 4.96
N PRO A 323 12.23 -10.35 3.62
CA PRO A 323 11.08 -10.85 2.83
C PRO A 323 10.80 -12.33 3.07
N ARG A 324 11.85 -13.15 3.19
CA ARG A 324 11.72 -14.60 3.45
C ARG A 324 11.12 -14.89 4.82
N ALA A 325 11.57 -14.19 5.86
CA ALA A 325 11.02 -14.31 7.20
C ALA A 325 9.56 -13.83 7.26
N LEU A 326 9.24 -12.73 6.56
CA LEU A 326 7.88 -12.23 6.45
C LEU A 326 6.97 -13.26 5.80
N HIS A 327 7.33 -13.75 4.61
CA HIS A 327 6.58 -14.78 3.91
C HIS A 327 6.32 -16.00 4.80
N PHE A 328 7.37 -16.49 5.47
CA PHE A 328 7.25 -17.60 6.40
C PHE A 328 6.19 -17.32 7.49
N VAL A 329 6.23 -16.16 8.14
CA VAL A 329 5.28 -15.78 9.19
C VAL A 329 3.85 -15.71 8.64
N VAL A 330 3.66 -15.18 7.43
CA VAL A 330 2.32 -15.03 6.84
C VAL A 330 1.77 -16.36 6.32
N GLU A 331 2.57 -17.16 5.62
CA GLU A 331 2.18 -18.46 5.10
C GLU A 331 1.84 -19.45 6.20
N ALA A 332 2.67 -19.51 7.25
CA ALA A 332 2.39 -20.41 8.36
C ALA A 332 1.01 -20.09 8.96
N LYS A 333 0.59 -18.81 8.98
CA LYS A 333 -0.79 -18.44 9.34
C LYS A 333 -1.81 -18.95 8.32
N ARG A 334 -1.58 -18.76 7.01
CA ARG A 334 -2.51 -19.20 5.95
C ARG A 334 -2.72 -20.71 5.95
N GLU A 335 -1.66 -21.50 6.03
CA GLU A 335 -1.73 -22.96 6.10
C GLU A 335 -2.51 -23.43 7.32
N SER A 336 -2.34 -22.72 8.43
CA SER A 336 -3.06 -23.00 9.66
C SER A 336 -4.57 -22.72 9.60
N MET A 337 -5.05 -22.06 8.53
CA MET A 337 -6.44 -21.64 8.29
C MET A 337 -7.13 -22.48 7.20
N GLU A 338 -7.16 -23.81 7.37
CA GLU A 338 -7.71 -24.78 6.38
C GLU A 338 -9.11 -24.46 5.83
N ARG A 339 -9.95 -23.77 6.61
CA ARG A 339 -11.34 -23.43 6.23
C ARG A 339 -11.52 -22.00 5.73
N ASN A 340 -10.44 -21.24 5.59
CA ASN A 340 -10.52 -19.85 5.14
C ASN A 340 -10.58 -19.80 3.61
N ALA A 341 -11.67 -19.22 3.08
CA ALA A 341 -11.89 -19.11 1.64
C ALA A 341 -10.77 -18.30 0.94
N ASN A 342 -10.27 -17.23 1.56
CA ASN A 342 -9.19 -16.43 0.99
C ASN A 342 -7.88 -17.23 0.93
N ALA A 343 -7.59 -18.06 1.95
CA ALA A 343 -6.42 -18.94 1.93
C ALA A 343 -6.52 -20.01 0.82
N GLU A 344 -7.72 -20.52 0.53
CA GLU A 344 -7.96 -21.45 -0.59
C GLU A 344 -7.85 -20.74 -1.94
N ILE A 345 -8.43 -19.55 -2.10
CA ILE A 345 -8.32 -18.73 -3.33
C ILE A 345 -6.84 -18.47 -3.63
N TYR A 346 -6.08 -18.04 -2.63
CA TYR A 346 -4.64 -17.81 -2.74
C TYR A 346 -3.88 -19.07 -3.20
N ARG A 347 -4.15 -20.23 -2.57
CA ARG A 347 -3.53 -21.51 -2.94
C ARG A 347 -3.81 -21.88 -4.41
N ARG A 348 -5.05 -21.70 -4.87
CA ARG A 348 -5.43 -21.98 -6.26
C ARG A 348 -4.81 -21.01 -7.26
N TRP A 349 -4.78 -19.73 -6.91
CA TRP A 349 -4.16 -18.70 -7.75
C TRP A 349 -2.67 -19.00 -7.95
N ARG A 350 -1.92 -19.32 -6.88
CA ARG A 350 -0.51 -19.71 -7.01
C ARG A 350 -0.31 -20.96 -7.89
N ALA A 351 -1.15 -21.97 -7.70
CA ALA A 351 -1.09 -23.19 -8.51
C ALA A 351 -1.39 -22.93 -9.99
N GLN A 352 -2.28 -21.98 -10.29
CA GLN A 352 -2.59 -21.56 -11.67
C GLN A 352 -1.41 -20.82 -12.31
N GLU A 353 -0.78 -19.90 -11.59
CA GLU A 353 0.33 -19.09 -12.10
C GLU A 353 1.69 -19.81 -12.05
N GLY A 354 1.73 -21.05 -11.52
CA GLY A 354 2.93 -21.87 -11.47
C GLY A 354 4.01 -21.37 -10.51
N THR A 355 3.63 -20.62 -9.47
CA THR A 355 4.57 -20.02 -8.53
C THR A 355 4.86 -21.00 -7.37
N GLU A 356 5.95 -21.77 -7.44
CA GLU A 356 6.54 -22.50 -6.30
C GLU A 356 7.71 -21.67 -5.71
N TRP A 357 7.95 -21.73 -4.41
CA TRP A 357 8.82 -20.77 -3.71
C TRP A 357 10.33 -20.82 -4.10
N ALA A 358 11.03 -19.71 -3.80
CA ALA A 358 12.49 -19.50 -3.63
C ALA A 358 13.40 -19.08 -4.81
N GLU A 359 13.29 -19.60 -6.04
CA GLU A 359 14.23 -19.19 -7.11
C GLU A 359 13.76 -17.96 -7.91
N ASP A 360 12.45 -17.79 -8.12
CA ASP A 360 11.93 -16.72 -9.00
C ASP A 360 11.68 -15.36 -8.31
N VAL A 361 11.61 -15.33 -6.97
CA VAL A 361 11.20 -14.11 -6.22
C VAL A 361 12.26 -13.63 -5.22
N GLY A 362 13.23 -14.49 -4.87
CA GLY A 362 14.29 -14.16 -3.91
C GLY A 362 15.69 -14.68 -4.27
N GLY A 363 15.83 -15.43 -5.37
CA GLY A 363 17.08 -15.48 -6.12
C GLY A 363 17.26 -14.17 -6.86
N SER A 364 18.48 -13.87 -7.30
CA SER A 364 18.65 -12.86 -8.35
C SER A 364 17.58 -13.11 -9.40
N ILE A 365 16.77 -12.11 -9.75
CA ILE A 365 15.83 -12.23 -10.88
C ILE A 365 16.59 -12.71 -12.14
N LEU A 366 17.93 -12.66 -12.17
CA LEU A 366 18.80 -13.22 -13.20
C LEU A 366 18.98 -14.76 -13.16
N ASP A 367 18.86 -15.43 -12.01
CA ASP A 367 19.10 -16.89 -11.89
C ASP A 367 17.85 -17.72 -12.28
N GLY A 368 16.64 -17.22 -12.03
CA GLY A 368 15.38 -17.87 -12.45
C GLY A 368 15.20 -17.97 -13.98
N TRP A 369 15.91 -17.16 -14.77
CA TRP A 369 15.86 -17.22 -16.24
C TRP A 369 16.63 -18.38 -16.85
N ASP A 370 17.62 -18.95 -16.17
CA ASP A 370 18.34 -20.13 -16.68
C ASP A 370 17.58 -21.42 -16.36
N VAL A 371 16.88 -21.48 -15.22
CA VAL A 371 16.02 -22.62 -14.83
C VAL A 371 14.80 -22.75 -15.75
N LEU A 372 14.13 -21.65 -16.09
CA LEU A 372 12.99 -21.67 -17.02
C LEU A 372 13.38 -21.99 -18.48
N ARG A 373 14.64 -21.75 -18.86
CA ARG A 373 15.21 -22.15 -20.16
C ARG A 373 15.48 -23.66 -20.21
N ASP A 374 15.92 -24.23 -19.09
CA ASP A 374 16.21 -25.67 -18.95
C ASP A 374 14.94 -26.53 -18.85
N PHE A 375 13.80 -25.96 -18.43
CA PHE A 375 12.49 -26.63 -18.43
C PHE A 375 11.69 -26.47 -19.73
N GLY A 376 12.22 -25.79 -20.75
CA GLY A 376 11.59 -25.71 -22.07
C GLY A 376 10.26 -24.94 -22.12
N MET A 377 9.99 -24.08 -21.12
CA MET A 377 8.73 -23.32 -21.03
C MET A 377 8.77 -21.95 -21.74
N VAL A 378 9.87 -21.63 -22.42
CA VAL A 378 9.97 -20.45 -23.30
C VAL A 378 10.46 -20.93 -24.66
N GLU A 379 9.57 -20.99 -25.66
CA GLU A 379 10.00 -21.13 -27.05
C GLU A 379 10.79 -19.88 -27.44
N GLY A 380 12.07 -20.08 -27.75
CA GLY A 380 12.96 -19.04 -28.22
C GLY A 380 12.37 -18.31 -29.41
N ARG A 381 11.99 -17.04 -29.21
CA ARG A 381 12.00 -16.06 -30.28
C ARG A 381 13.20 -15.17 -30.08
N ASP A 382 14.17 -15.36 -30.97
CA ASP A 382 15.29 -14.45 -31.18
C ASP A 382 14.76 -13.02 -31.39
N TYR A 383 14.79 -12.20 -30.34
CA TYR A 383 14.62 -10.75 -30.45
C TYR A 383 15.99 -10.08 -30.40
N TYR A 384 16.77 -10.30 -31.47
CA TYR A 384 17.80 -9.37 -31.91
C TYR A 384 17.88 -9.39 -33.44
N LYS A 385 17.10 -8.50 -34.06
CA LYS A 385 17.48 -7.72 -35.25
C LYS A 385 16.64 -6.47 -35.35
#